data_AF-A0A0G0SF50-F1
#
_entry.id   AF-A0A0G0SF50-F1
#
_cell.length_a   1.000
_cell.length_b   1.000
_cell.length_c   1.000
_cell.angle_alpha   90.00
_cell.angle_beta   90.00
_cell.angle_gamma   90.00
#
_symmetry.space_group_name_H-M   'P 1'
#
loop_
_entity.id
_entity.type
_entity.pdbx_description
1 polymer ?
#
loop_
_entity_poly.entity_id
_entity_poly.type
_entity_poly.pdbx_seq_one_letter_code
_entity_poly.pdbx_strand_id
1 'polypeptide(L)'
;MKLIVLHGDYSRKSQDRLDDFISSAKKRGWDIKKINSNFNLDISEQLSATSLFQKESLFILEDIKKISQKDIDWIKKRGKDSGLTLIIYHQGFIPKKVLDSFPKDAKIEEFKLPRLIFTFLDSIYPKNVKKVLVLFHELIKNEPVEFVFALMARHLRDLYWVRVEPKSLPYPSWRVGKLKGQSSKFKFETLKDLIARMAEIDIAVKTSKSDLISSLDLLIVFSLE
;
A
#
# COMPACT_ATOMS: atom_id res chain seq x y z
N MET A 1 20.11 19.16 1.72
CA MET A 1 19.57 17.88 1.22
C MET A 1 18.06 18.02 1.14
N LYS A 2 17.41 17.59 0.06
CA LYS A 2 15.94 17.55 -0.01
C LYS A 2 15.45 16.18 0.47
N LEU A 3 14.60 16.16 1.50
CA LEU A 3 13.97 14.93 1.99
C LEU A 3 12.51 14.87 1.51
N ILE A 4 12.14 13.76 0.90
CA ILE A 4 10.77 13.46 0.50
C ILE A 4 10.36 12.14 1.14
N VAL A 5 9.21 12.11 1.80
CA VAL A 5 8.65 10.90 2.42
C VAL A 5 7.34 10.56 1.70
N LEU A 6 7.31 9.39 1.06
CA LEU A 6 6.14 8.84 0.37
C LEU A 6 5.59 7.70 1.22
N HIS A 7 4.34 7.82 1.67
CA HIS A 7 3.70 6.78 2.46
C HIS A 7 2.20 6.73 2.25
N GLY A 8 1.56 5.66 2.71
CA GLY A 8 0.10 5.56 2.71
C GLY A 8 -0.40 4.17 2.30
N ASP A 9 -1.70 3.97 2.50
CA ASP A 9 -2.36 2.69 2.24
C ASP A 9 -2.61 2.46 0.74
N TYR A 10 -2.55 3.51 -0.09
CA TYR A 10 -2.73 3.42 -1.52
C TYR A 10 -1.38 3.18 -2.24
N SER A 11 -0.89 1.94 -2.12
CA SER A 11 0.44 1.52 -2.59
C SER A 11 0.68 1.74 -4.08
N ARG A 12 -0.35 1.56 -4.93
CA ARG A 12 -0.21 1.77 -6.38
C ARG A 12 0.11 3.23 -6.68
N LYS A 13 -0.70 4.16 -6.17
CA LYS A 13 -0.51 5.60 -6.40
C LYS A 13 0.79 6.13 -5.79
N SER A 14 1.20 5.61 -4.64
CA SER A 14 2.49 5.98 -4.05
C SER A 14 3.68 5.42 -4.85
N GLN A 15 3.53 4.23 -5.46
CA GLN A 15 4.52 3.65 -6.35
C GLN A 15 4.63 4.45 -7.66
N ASP A 16 3.50 4.76 -8.31
CA ASP A 16 3.48 5.59 -9.53
C ASP A 16 4.21 6.92 -9.29
N ARG A 17 3.98 7.52 -8.11
CA ARG A 17 4.68 8.75 -7.70
C ARG A 17 6.19 8.56 -7.55
N LEU A 18 6.64 7.45 -6.97
CA LEU A 18 8.07 7.14 -6.86
C LEU A 18 8.69 6.99 -8.27
N ASP A 19 7.98 6.33 -9.17
CA ASP A 19 8.41 6.11 -10.55
C ASP A 19 8.51 7.42 -11.34
N ASP A 20 7.62 8.39 -11.08
CA ASP A 20 7.73 9.76 -11.61
C ASP A 20 9.02 10.46 -11.17
N PHE A 21 9.40 10.33 -9.89
CA PHE A 21 10.64 10.91 -9.37
C PHE A 21 11.88 10.26 -10.00
N ILE A 22 11.88 8.93 -10.11
CA ILE A 22 12.96 8.17 -10.76
C ILE A 22 13.09 8.61 -12.22
N SER A 23 11.98 8.69 -12.94
CA SER A 23 11.96 9.08 -14.35
C SER A 23 12.45 10.52 -14.55
N SER A 24 12.06 11.44 -13.66
CA SER A 24 12.52 12.82 -13.67
C SER A 24 14.02 12.94 -13.39
N ALA A 25 14.54 12.17 -12.43
CA ALA A 25 15.96 12.12 -12.11
C ALA A 25 16.79 11.54 -13.28
N LYS A 26 16.31 10.47 -13.93
CA LYS A 26 16.94 9.89 -15.13
C LYS A 26 17.03 10.91 -16.27
N LYS A 27 15.95 11.65 -16.54
CA LYS A 27 15.92 12.70 -17.57
C LYS A 27 16.92 13.83 -17.30
N ARG A 28 17.19 14.13 -16.02
CA ARG A 28 18.18 15.13 -15.60
C ARG A 28 19.61 14.58 -15.48
N GLY A 29 19.82 13.29 -15.76
CA GLY A 29 21.12 12.64 -15.67
C GLY A 29 21.66 12.50 -14.25
N TRP A 30 20.78 12.46 -13.23
CA TRP A 30 21.17 12.28 -11.83
C TRP A 30 21.66 10.85 -11.57
N ASP A 31 22.53 10.71 -10.56
CA ASP A 31 22.95 9.39 -10.06
C ASP A 31 21.86 8.83 -9.13
N ILE A 32 21.33 7.64 -9.44
CA ILE A 32 20.19 7.05 -8.72
C ILE A 32 20.67 5.82 -7.95
N LYS A 33 20.59 5.87 -6.62
CA LYS A 33 21.02 4.80 -5.71
C LYS A 33 19.86 4.31 -4.86
N LYS A 34 19.62 3.00 -4.88
CA LYS A 34 18.68 2.34 -3.97
C LYS A 34 19.44 1.83 -2.75
N ILE A 35 19.03 2.27 -1.58
CA ILE A 35 19.58 1.85 -0.30
C ILE A 35 18.85 0.57 0.11
N ASN A 36 19.48 -0.57 -0.17
CA ASN A 36 19.00 -1.88 0.26
C ASN A 36 19.79 -2.36 1.48
N SER A 37 19.09 -2.93 2.46
CA SER A 37 19.64 -3.42 3.73
C SER A 37 20.59 -4.62 3.60
N ASN A 38 20.84 -5.12 2.38
CA ASN A 38 21.77 -6.23 2.14
C ASN A 38 23.24 -5.79 2.12
N PHE A 39 23.53 -4.51 2.31
CA PHE A 39 24.89 -4.01 2.45
C PHE A 39 25.16 -3.66 3.92
N ASN A 40 26.25 -4.21 4.47
CA ASN A 40 26.80 -3.92 5.81
C ASN A 40 27.18 -2.44 6.04
N LEU A 41 26.80 -1.52 5.14
CA LEU A 41 27.16 -0.11 5.17
C LEU A 41 26.02 0.71 5.77
N ASP A 42 26.38 1.59 6.71
CA ASP A 42 25.44 2.47 7.39
C ASP A 42 24.78 3.45 6.38
N ILE A 43 23.52 3.86 6.62
CA ILE A 43 22.78 4.76 5.73
C ILE A 43 23.55 6.09 5.59
N SER A 44 24.15 6.53 6.68
CA SER A 44 25.00 7.73 6.74
C SER A 44 26.21 7.64 5.81
N GLU A 45 26.84 6.47 5.68
CA GLU A 45 27.98 6.22 4.79
C GLU A 45 27.55 6.19 3.33
N GLN A 46 26.43 5.52 3.02
CA GLN A 46 25.91 5.45 1.65
C GLN A 46 25.48 6.83 1.13
N LEU A 47 24.87 7.66 1.99
CA LEU A 47 24.49 9.04 1.65
C LEU A 47 25.71 9.98 1.57
N SER A 48 26.78 9.68 2.30
CA SER A 48 28.04 10.43 2.23
C SER A 48 28.92 10.03 1.06
N ALA A 49 28.60 8.94 0.34
CA ALA A 49 29.31 8.50 -0.85
C ALA A 49 29.08 9.52 -1.99
N THR A 50 29.87 10.59 -1.95
CA THR A 50 29.85 11.70 -2.90
C THR A 50 30.17 11.18 -4.29
N SER A 51 29.32 11.53 -5.26
CA SER A 51 29.65 11.32 -6.67
C SER A 51 30.87 12.19 -7.01
N LEU A 52 31.97 11.55 -7.44
CA LEU A 52 33.18 12.23 -7.90
C LEU A 52 32.93 13.15 -9.13
N PHE A 53 31.75 13.05 -9.73
CA PHE A 53 31.40 13.69 -11.00
C PHE A 53 30.50 14.94 -10.88
N GLN A 54 30.40 15.58 -9.71
CA GLN A 54 29.56 16.79 -9.48
C GLN A 54 28.10 16.68 -9.97
N LYS A 55 27.58 15.46 -10.15
CA LYS A 55 26.18 15.24 -10.52
C LYS A 55 25.32 15.15 -9.26
N GLU A 56 24.12 15.74 -9.31
CA GLU A 56 23.12 15.58 -8.27
C GLU A 56 22.75 14.09 -8.11
N SER A 57 22.48 13.67 -6.87
CA SER A 57 22.17 12.28 -6.53
C SER A 57 20.77 12.14 -5.94
N LEU A 58 20.05 11.12 -6.40
CA LEU A 58 18.79 10.63 -5.84
C LEU A 58 19.04 9.33 -5.08
N PHE A 59 18.80 9.35 -3.78
CA PHE A 59 18.81 8.16 -2.94
C PHE A 59 17.38 7.72 -2.63
N ILE A 60 17.14 6.42 -2.68
CA ILE A 60 15.83 5.83 -2.39
C ILE A 60 16.01 4.82 -1.26
N LEU A 61 15.37 5.09 -0.12
CA LEU A 61 15.28 4.17 1.01
C LEU A 61 13.92 3.48 1.00
N GLU A 62 13.92 2.17 0.74
CA GLU A 62 12.71 1.35 0.75
C GLU A 62 12.45 0.82 2.16
N ASP A 63 11.30 1.15 2.74
CA ASP A 63 10.83 0.86 4.09
C ASP A 63 11.48 1.68 5.22
N ILE A 64 10.66 2.49 5.91
CA ILE A 64 11.07 3.29 7.07
C ILE A 64 11.56 2.45 8.24
N LYS A 65 11.15 1.18 8.38
CA LYS A 65 11.62 0.32 9.48
C LYS A 65 13.13 0.11 9.50
N LYS A 66 13.80 0.39 8.39
CA LYS A 66 15.25 0.28 8.25
C LYS A 66 15.99 1.53 8.71
N ILE A 67 15.28 2.60 9.08
CA ILE A 67 15.89 3.82 9.59
C ILE A 67 16.03 3.76 11.12
N SER A 68 17.23 4.00 11.63
CA SER A 68 17.47 4.16 13.06
C SER A 68 17.29 5.62 13.50
N GLN A 69 17.17 5.85 14.81
CA GLN A 69 17.14 7.23 15.34
C GLN A 69 18.44 8.00 15.01
N LYS A 70 19.58 7.30 14.96
CA LYS A 70 20.87 7.89 14.59
C LYS A 70 20.86 8.42 13.16
N ASP A 71 20.23 7.71 12.23
CA ASP A 71 20.10 8.11 10.83
C ASP A 71 19.20 9.34 10.70
N ILE A 72 18.09 9.38 11.43
CA ILE A 72 17.19 10.54 11.45
C ILE A 72 17.94 11.78 11.95
N ASP A 73 18.74 11.64 13.00
CA ASP A 73 19.53 12.75 13.55
C ASP A 73 20.66 13.17 12.60
N TRP A 74 21.25 12.23 11.87
CA TRP A 74 22.22 12.54 10.81
C TRP A 74 21.58 13.32 9.65
N ILE A 75 20.40 12.88 9.19
CA ILE A 75 19.62 13.55 8.13
C ILE A 75 19.29 14.99 8.52
N LYS A 76 18.88 15.24 9.77
CA LYS A 76 18.64 16.60 10.28
C LYS A 76 19.86 17.51 10.18
N LYS A 77 21.05 16.99 10.51
CA LYS A 77 22.30 17.78 10.47
C LYS A 77 22.74 18.14 9.04
N ARG A 78 22.43 17.29 8.05
CA ARG A 78 22.78 17.46 6.63
C ARG A 78 21.73 18.18 5.78
N GLY A 79 20.67 18.73 6.40
CA GLY A 79 19.55 19.41 5.71
C GLY A 79 19.95 20.51 4.72
N LYS A 80 21.17 21.05 4.79
CA LYS A 80 21.66 22.13 3.91
C LYS A 80 22.49 21.71 2.69
N ASP A 81 22.81 20.43 2.49
CA ASP A 81 23.59 20.01 1.31
C ASP A 81 22.82 20.21 -0.01
N SER A 82 23.25 21.17 -0.83
CA SER A 82 22.69 21.46 -2.16
C SER A 82 23.24 20.46 -3.18
N GLY A 83 22.48 19.40 -3.48
CA GLY A 83 22.84 18.40 -4.50
C GLY A 83 22.39 16.96 -4.19
N LEU A 84 21.93 16.71 -2.96
CA LEU A 84 21.42 15.40 -2.55
C LEU A 84 19.91 15.44 -2.31
N THR A 85 19.19 14.51 -2.94
CA THR A 85 17.77 14.25 -2.68
C THR A 85 17.61 12.83 -2.12
N LEU A 86 16.94 12.71 -0.97
CA LEU A 86 16.58 11.43 -0.36
C LEU A 86 15.07 11.24 -0.42
N ILE A 87 14.63 10.12 -1.00
CA ILE A 87 13.25 9.65 -0.96
C ILE A 87 13.16 8.47 0.01
N ILE A 88 12.34 8.60 1.05
CA ILE A 88 11.94 7.49 1.90
C ILE A 88 10.59 7.00 1.39
N TYR A 89 10.54 5.76 0.94
CA TYR A 89 9.31 5.13 0.45
C TYR A 89 8.88 4.02 1.41
N HIS A 90 7.67 4.12 1.97
CA HIS A 90 7.11 3.10 2.84
C HIS A 90 5.73 2.68 2.34
N GLN A 91 5.53 1.38 2.18
CA GLN A 91 4.22 0.81 1.87
C GLN A 91 3.39 0.74 3.15
N GLY A 92 2.33 1.56 3.21
CA GLY A 92 1.45 1.65 4.37
C GLY A 92 1.56 2.97 5.12
N PHE A 93 0.73 3.11 6.15
CA PHE A 93 0.66 4.30 6.98
C PHE A 93 1.86 4.44 7.93
N ILE A 94 2.47 5.62 7.96
CA ILE A 94 3.49 6.00 8.96
C ILE A 94 2.81 6.84 10.06
N PRO A 95 2.93 6.45 11.33
CA PRO A 95 2.40 7.23 12.44
C PRO A 95 2.99 8.65 12.52
N LYS A 96 2.14 9.62 12.87
CA LYS A 96 2.54 11.03 13.01
C LYS A 96 3.77 11.24 13.89
N LYS A 97 3.89 10.50 15.01
CA LYS A 97 5.07 10.56 15.90
C LYS A 97 6.39 10.29 15.17
N VAL A 98 6.40 9.39 14.20
CA VAL A 98 7.58 9.08 13.39
C VAL A 98 7.79 10.17 12.35
N LEU A 99 6.72 10.68 11.73
CA LEU A 99 6.81 11.79 10.78
C LEU A 99 7.35 13.08 11.44
N ASP A 100 6.90 13.38 12.66
CA ASP A 100 7.35 14.53 13.46
C ASP A 100 8.83 14.42 13.85
N SER A 101 9.42 13.22 13.76
CA SER A 101 10.85 13.02 13.99
C SER A 101 11.72 13.48 12.83
N PHE A 102 11.18 13.69 11.62
CA PHE A 102 11.93 14.17 10.46
C PHE A 102 12.18 15.69 10.48
N PRO A 103 13.13 16.20 9.68
CA PRO A 103 13.31 17.63 9.47
C PRO A 103 12.01 18.36 9.04
N LYS A 104 11.80 19.60 9.52
CA LYS A 104 10.58 20.37 9.24
C LYS A 104 10.40 20.75 7.76
N ASP A 105 11.49 20.79 7.01
CA ASP A 105 11.54 21.05 5.58
C ASP A 105 11.33 19.78 4.73
N ALA A 106 11.12 18.62 5.36
CA ALA A 106 10.79 17.39 4.67
C ALA A 106 9.43 17.49 3.98
N LYS A 107 9.37 17.10 2.71
CA LYS A 107 8.11 17.01 1.97
C LYS A 107 7.45 15.66 2.24
N ILE A 108 6.32 15.67 2.93
CA ILE A 108 5.55 14.46 3.25
C ILE A 108 4.36 14.35 2.29
N GLU A 109 4.28 13.28 1.52
CA GLU A 109 3.15 12.96 0.63
C GLU A 109 2.45 11.69 1.14
N GLU A 110 1.21 11.84 1.64
CA GLU A 110 0.38 10.73 2.13
C GLU A 110 -0.63 10.28 1.05
N PHE A 111 -0.61 9.00 0.69
CA PHE A 111 -1.45 8.37 -0.31
C PHE A 111 -2.54 7.52 0.36
N LYS A 112 -3.69 8.13 0.65
CA LYS A 112 -4.85 7.42 1.22
C LYS A 112 -5.65 6.70 0.14
N LEU A 113 -6.17 5.53 0.48
CA LEU A 113 -7.15 4.84 -0.37
C LEU A 113 -8.42 5.71 -0.50
N PRO A 114 -9.02 5.79 -1.71
CA PRO A 114 -10.30 6.45 -1.91
C PRO A 114 -11.39 5.97 -0.93
N ARG A 115 -12.21 6.89 -0.43
CA ARG A 115 -13.35 6.55 0.46
C ARG A 115 -14.33 5.56 -0.17
N LEU A 116 -14.45 5.59 -1.50
CA LEU A 116 -15.29 4.68 -2.26
C LEU A 116 -14.85 3.21 -2.07
N ILE A 117 -13.54 2.94 -2.01
CA ILE A 117 -13.00 1.59 -1.76
C ILE A 117 -13.46 1.07 -0.40
N PHE A 118 -13.31 1.87 0.65
CA PHE A 118 -13.77 1.46 1.98
C PHE A 118 -15.28 1.22 2.01
N THR A 119 -16.05 2.10 1.35
CA THR A 119 -17.51 1.96 1.24
C THR A 119 -17.91 0.68 0.51
N PHE A 120 -17.20 0.34 -0.57
CA PHE A 120 -17.35 -0.90 -1.30
C PHE A 120 -17.05 -2.12 -0.41
N LEU A 121 -15.87 -2.18 0.20
CA LEU A 121 -15.47 -3.32 1.06
C LEU A 121 -16.42 -3.53 2.25
N ASP A 122 -16.88 -2.44 2.89
CA ASP A 122 -17.85 -2.51 3.99
C ASP A 122 -19.23 -3.01 3.55
N SER A 123 -19.57 -2.84 2.26
CA SER A 123 -20.84 -3.29 1.71
C SER A 123 -20.88 -4.79 1.42
N ILE A 124 -19.73 -5.47 1.44
CA ILE A 124 -19.63 -6.92 1.15
C ILE A 124 -20.18 -7.70 2.35
N TYR A 125 -21.46 -8.07 2.29
CA TYR A 125 -22.12 -8.99 3.21
C TYR A 125 -23.39 -9.57 2.59
N PRO A 126 -23.90 -10.72 3.07
CA PRO A 126 -25.09 -11.35 2.50
C PRO A 126 -26.32 -10.43 2.54
N LYS A 127 -27.23 -10.59 1.57
CA LYS A 127 -28.43 -9.77 1.34
C LYS A 127 -28.17 -8.32 0.95
N ASN A 128 -26.97 -8.00 0.45
CA ASN A 128 -26.61 -6.63 0.03
C ASN A 128 -26.11 -6.52 -1.42
N VAL A 129 -26.40 -7.55 -2.25
CA VAL A 129 -25.94 -7.70 -3.65
C VAL A 129 -26.05 -6.40 -4.45
N LYS A 130 -27.24 -5.78 -4.48
CA LYS A 130 -27.50 -4.58 -5.30
C LYS A 130 -26.53 -3.44 -4.99
N LYS A 131 -26.25 -3.19 -3.71
CA LYS A 131 -25.34 -2.12 -3.30
C LYS A 131 -23.90 -2.47 -3.65
N VAL A 132 -23.51 -3.72 -3.46
CA VAL A 132 -22.15 -4.21 -3.79
C VAL A 132 -21.88 -4.05 -5.29
N LEU A 133 -22.81 -4.47 -6.16
CA LEU A 133 -22.68 -4.35 -7.62
C LEU A 133 -22.56 -2.90 -8.09
N VAL A 134 -23.42 -2.01 -7.57
CA VAL A 134 -23.36 -0.57 -7.93
C VAL A 134 -22.00 0.01 -7.55
N LEU A 135 -21.53 -0.25 -6.34
CA LEU A 135 -20.24 0.24 -5.86
C LEU A 135 -19.07 -0.40 -6.64
N PHE A 136 -19.15 -1.69 -6.97
CA PHE A 136 -18.15 -2.38 -7.77
C PHE A 136 -17.97 -1.72 -9.15
N HIS A 137 -19.06 -1.54 -9.89
CA HIS A 137 -19.01 -0.92 -11.22
C HIS A 137 -18.65 0.57 -11.17
N GLU A 138 -18.97 1.28 -10.08
CA GLU A 138 -18.48 2.65 -9.89
C GLU A 138 -16.96 2.68 -9.68
N LEU A 139 -16.41 1.70 -8.96
CA LEU A 139 -15.01 1.63 -8.62
C LEU A 139 -14.12 1.30 -9.83
N ILE A 140 -14.52 0.31 -10.62
CA ILE A 140 -13.75 -0.13 -11.80
C ILE A 140 -13.71 0.90 -12.94
N LYS A 141 -14.50 1.98 -12.86
CA LYS A 141 -14.38 3.12 -13.80
C LYS A 141 -13.08 3.89 -13.62
N ASN A 142 -12.54 3.91 -12.41
CA ASN A 142 -11.37 4.72 -12.04
C ASN A 142 -10.19 3.87 -11.55
N GLU A 143 -10.45 2.62 -11.16
CA GLU A 143 -9.46 1.71 -10.59
C GLU A 143 -9.35 0.43 -11.44
N PRO A 144 -8.14 -0.11 -11.65
CA PRO A 144 -7.98 -1.40 -12.34
C PRO A 144 -8.72 -2.51 -11.58
N VAL A 145 -9.46 -3.35 -12.30
CA VAL A 145 -10.27 -4.41 -11.69
C VAL A 145 -9.43 -5.41 -10.90
N GLU A 146 -8.18 -5.67 -11.30
CA GLU A 146 -7.23 -6.53 -10.59
C GLU A 146 -6.86 -5.97 -9.21
N PHE A 147 -6.77 -4.64 -9.09
CA PHE A 147 -6.54 -3.98 -7.82
C PHE A 147 -7.76 -4.13 -6.90
N VAL A 148 -8.97 -3.94 -7.45
CA VAL A 148 -10.23 -4.15 -6.72
C VAL A 148 -10.35 -5.59 -6.22
N PHE A 149 -10.06 -6.55 -7.10
CA PHE A 149 -10.04 -7.98 -6.80
C PHE A 149 -9.08 -8.31 -5.66
N ALA A 150 -7.84 -7.81 -5.71
CA ALA A 150 -6.85 -8.03 -4.67
C ALA A 150 -7.27 -7.44 -3.31
N LEU A 151 -7.91 -6.26 -3.32
CA LEU A 151 -8.45 -5.64 -2.11
C LEU A 151 -9.62 -6.45 -1.53
N MET A 152 -10.53 -6.93 -2.39
CA MET A 152 -11.65 -7.78 -2.01
C MET A 152 -11.16 -9.10 -1.40
N ALA A 153 -10.22 -9.80 -2.05
CA ALA A 153 -9.66 -11.05 -1.54
C ALA A 153 -8.99 -10.86 -0.17
N ARG A 154 -8.20 -9.79 -0.03
CA ARG A 154 -7.57 -9.41 1.24
C ARG A 154 -8.61 -9.16 2.32
N HIS A 155 -9.66 -8.41 2.02
CA HIS A 155 -10.73 -8.08 2.96
C HIS A 155 -11.49 -9.33 3.43
N LEU A 156 -11.83 -10.24 2.51
CA LEU A 156 -12.48 -11.50 2.86
C LEU A 156 -11.61 -12.38 3.76
N ARG A 157 -10.30 -12.46 3.47
CA ARG A 157 -9.34 -13.12 4.35
C ARG A 157 -9.31 -12.46 5.73
N ASP A 158 -9.34 -11.14 5.82
CA ASP A 158 -9.34 -10.43 7.12
C ASP A 158 -10.65 -10.68 7.90
N LEU A 159 -11.80 -10.77 7.21
CA LEU A 159 -13.08 -11.18 7.81
C LEU A 159 -13.03 -12.62 8.34
N TYR A 160 -12.31 -13.51 7.66
CA TYR A 160 -12.13 -14.89 8.12
C TYR A 160 -11.18 -14.95 9.32
N TRP A 161 -10.04 -14.27 9.23
CA TRP A 161 -9.03 -14.22 10.29
C TRP A 161 -9.62 -13.69 11.59
N VAL A 162 -10.45 -12.64 11.54
CA VAL A 162 -11.06 -12.09 12.77
C VAL A 162 -12.01 -13.06 13.46
N ARG A 163 -12.55 -14.06 12.73
CA ARG A 163 -13.41 -15.12 13.28
C ARG A 163 -12.60 -16.23 13.95
N VAL A 164 -11.43 -16.55 13.39
CA VAL A 164 -10.58 -17.66 13.86
C VAL A 164 -9.67 -17.20 14.99
N GLU A 165 -8.94 -16.09 14.80
CA GLU A 165 -7.94 -15.62 15.74
C GLU A 165 -7.87 -14.08 15.76
N PRO A 166 -8.82 -13.40 16.43
CA PRO A 166 -8.89 -11.95 16.40
C PRO A 166 -7.70 -11.24 17.08
N LYS A 167 -6.94 -11.94 17.93
CA LYS A 167 -5.83 -11.36 18.69
C LYS A 167 -4.53 -11.24 17.87
N SER A 168 -4.36 -12.04 16.83
CA SER A 168 -3.15 -12.03 15.99
C SER A 168 -3.24 -11.06 14.81
N LEU A 169 -4.40 -10.43 14.58
CA LEU A 169 -4.59 -9.42 13.53
C LEU A 169 -3.74 -8.17 13.82
N PRO A 170 -2.86 -7.75 12.91
CA PRO A 170 -2.00 -6.57 13.08
C PRO A 170 -2.76 -5.26 12.79
N TYR A 171 -3.99 -5.14 13.28
CA TYR A 171 -4.86 -3.98 13.07
C TYR A 171 -5.23 -3.29 14.37
N PRO A 172 -5.46 -1.96 14.35
CA PRO A 172 -6.00 -1.25 15.51
C PRO A 172 -7.35 -1.80 15.95
N SER A 173 -7.67 -1.69 17.25
CA SER A 173 -8.88 -2.25 17.86
C SER A 173 -10.18 -1.82 17.17
N TRP A 174 -10.26 -0.58 16.68
CA TRP A 174 -11.44 -0.09 15.96
C TRP A 174 -11.68 -0.84 14.63
N ARG A 175 -10.60 -1.16 13.90
CA ARG A 175 -10.67 -1.89 12.63
C ARG A 175 -11.04 -3.35 12.88
N VAL A 176 -10.47 -3.95 13.92
CA VAL A 176 -10.86 -5.30 14.39
C VAL A 176 -12.34 -5.33 14.77
N GLY A 177 -12.84 -4.32 15.50
CA GLY A 177 -14.25 -4.20 15.87
C GLY A 177 -15.17 -4.13 14.64
N LYS A 178 -14.78 -3.35 13.63
CA LYS A 178 -15.52 -3.25 12.36
C LYS A 178 -15.55 -4.58 11.60
N LEU A 179 -14.41 -5.24 11.48
CA LEU A 179 -14.29 -6.56 10.85
C LEU A 179 -15.13 -7.61 11.58
N LYS A 180 -15.18 -7.59 12.92
CA LYS A 180 -16.05 -8.47 13.72
C LYS A 180 -17.54 -8.23 13.43
N GLY A 181 -17.95 -6.96 13.38
CA GLY A 181 -19.34 -6.60 13.09
C GLY A 181 -19.77 -6.95 11.67
N GLN A 182 -18.84 -6.93 10.71
CA GLN A 182 -19.11 -7.36 9.35
C GLN A 182 -19.10 -8.89 9.23
N SER A 183 -18.11 -9.56 9.80
CA SER A 183 -17.94 -11.02 9.69
C SER A 183 -19.06 -11.79 10.40
N SER A 184 -19.70 -11.22 11.42
CA SER A 184 -20.86 -11.82 12.08
C SER A 184 -22.10 -11.95 11.19
N LYS A 185 -22.15 -11.20 10.06
CA LYS A 185 -23.23 -11.31 9.06
C LYS A 185 -23.07 -12.53 8.15
N PHE A 186 -21.90 -13.17 8.15
CA PHE A 186 -21.62 -14.35 7.35
C PHE A 186 -21.75 -15.63 8.18
N LYS A 187 -22.23 -16.70 7.55
CA LYS A 187 -21.97 -18.06 8.04
C LYS A 187 -20.48 -18.37 7.84
N PHE A 188 -19.90 -19.19 8.74
CA PHE A 188 -18.47 -19.53 8.66
C PHE A 188 -18.09 -20.16 7.31
N GLU A 189 -18.83 -21.19 6.92
CA GLU A 189 -18.56 -21.95 5.69
C GLU A 189 -18.73 -21.07 4.45
N THR A 190 -19.76 -20.21 4.41
CA THR A 190 -19.95 -19.27 3.29
C THR A 190 -18.75 -18.36 3.09
N LEU A 191 -18.11 -17.89 4.17
CA LEU A 191 -16.92 -17.05 4.05
C LEU A 191 -15.70 -17.83 3.54
N LYS A 192 -15.56 -19.09 3.96
CA LYS A 192 -14.51 -20.00 3.48
C LYS A 192 -14.71 -20.33 2.00
N ASP A 193 -15.92 -20.65 1.60
CA ASP A 193 -16.30 -20.93 0.20
C ASP A 193 -16.07 -19.71 -0.69
N LEU A 194 -16.42 -18.51 -0.20
CA LEU A 194 -16.18 -17.26 -0.93
C LEU A 194 -14.69 -17.02 -1.19
N ILE A 195 -13.83 -17.28 -0.19
CA ILE A 195 -12.38 -17.17 -0.35
C ILE A 195 -11.85 -18.22 -1.34
N ALA A 196 -12.36 -19.45 -1.29
CA ALA A 196 -11.99 -20.50 -2.23
C ALA A 196 -12.36 -20.14 -3.67
N ARG A 197 -13.59 -19.66 -3.89
CA ARG A 197 -14.06 -19.18 -5.20
C ARG A 197 -13.25 -17.99 -5.72
N MET A 198 -12.84 -17.07 -4.85
CA MET A 198 -11.92 -15.99 -5.25
C MET A 198 -10.59 -16.54 -5.77
N ALA A 199 -10.03 -17.57 -5.12
CA ALA A 199 -8.80 -18.21 -5.59
C ALA A 199 -9.00 -18.91 -6.95
N GLU A 200 -10.14 -19.59 -7.15
CA GLU A 200 -10.49 -20.21 -8.43
C GLU A 200 -10.60 -19.17 -9.56
N ILE A 201 -11.22 -18.02 -9.29
CA ILE A 201 -11.31 -16.90 -10.24
C ILE A 201 -9.92 -16.37 -10.61
N ASP A 202 -9.01 -16.19 -9.63
CA ASP A 202 -7.64 -15.73 -9.91
C ASP A 202 -6.91 -16.67 -10.87
N ILE A 203 -7.04 -17.99 -10.65
CA ILE A 203 -6.44 -19.01 -11.51
C ILE A 203 -7.07 -18.97 -12.91
N ALA A 204 -8.40 -18.92 -13.00
CA ALA A 204 -9.12 -18.91 -14.27
C ALA A 204 -8.76 -17.69 -15.12
N VAL A 205 -8.71 -16.50 -14.52
CA VAL A 205 -8.34 -15.25 -15.20
C VAL A 205 -6.89 -15.28 -15.65
N LYS A 206 -5.95 -15.68 -14.78
CA LYS A 206 -4.51 -15.79 -15.14
C LYS A 206 -4.22 -16.84 -16.20
N THR A 207 -5.09 -17.84 -16.35
CA THR A 207 -5.01 -18.86 -17.39
C THR A 207 -5.87 -18.53 -18.61
N SER A 208 -6.38 -17.30 -18.73
CA SER A 208 -7.23 -16.81 -19.84
C SER A 208 -8.50 -17.64 -20.07
N LYS A 209 -9.01 -18.30 -19.02
CA LYS A 209 -10.23 -19.11 -19.06
C LYS A 209 -11.50 -18.32 -18.74
N SER A 210 -11.38 -17.15 -18.15
CA SER A 210 -12.52 -16.30 -17.80
C SER A 210 -12.15 -14.81 -17.79
N ASP A 211 -13.17 -13.96 -17.92
CA ASP A 211 -13.08 -12.52 -17.71
C ASP A 211 -13.30 -12.18 -16.23
N LEU A 212 -12.44 -11.31 -15.68
CA LEU A 212 -12.43 -11.00 -14.25
C LEU A 212 -13.69 -10.25 -13.78
N ILE A 213 -14.17 -9.29 -14.59
CA ILE A 213 -15.36 -8.49 -14.24
C ILE A 213 -16.57 -9.42 -14.18
N SER A 214 -16.78 -10.20 -15.23
CA SER A 214 -17.89 -11.15 -15.33
C SER A 214 -17.86 -12.20 -14.22
N SER A 215 -16.67 -12.74 -13.91
CA SER A 215 -16.50 -13.69 -12.79
C SER A 215 -16.83 -13.06 -11.44
N LEU A 216 -16.48 -11.79 -11.22
CA LEU A 216 -16.80 -11.08 -9.98
C LEU A 216 -18.28 -10.76 -9.86
N ASP A 217 -18.94 -10.35 -10.95
CA ASP A 217 -20.39 -10.12 -10.95
C ASP A 217 -21.15 -11.39 -10.57
N LEU A 218 -20.79 -12.53 -11.17
CA LEU A 218 -21.37 -13.84 -10.83
C LEU A 218 -21.10 -14.21 -9.37
N LEU A 219 -19.88 -14.01 -8.89
CA LEU A 219 -19.54 -14.29 -7.49
C LEU A 219 -20.40 -13.45 -6.53
N ILE A 220 -20.52 -12.16 -6.79
CA ILE A 220 -21.29 -11.21 -5.96
C ILE A 220 -22.77 -11.59 -5.94
N VAL A 221 -23.34 -11.94 -7.09
CA VAL A 221 -24.75 -12.36 -7.19
C VAL A 221 -24.98 -13.67 -6.43
N PHE A 222 -24.24 -14.73 -6.76
CA PHE A 222 -24.51 -16.06 -6.19
C PHE A 222 -24.11 -16.21 -4.72
N SER A 223 -23.13 -15.46 -4.25
CA SER A 223 -22.57 -15.68 -2.91
C SER A 223 -23.08 -14.70 -1.86
N LEU A 224 -23.70 -13.59 -2.28
CA LEU A 224 -24.22 -12.55 -1.37
C LEU A 224 -25.74 -12.38 -1.45
N GLU A 225 -26.47 -13.18 -2.22
CA GLU A 225 -27.94 -13.28 -2.16
C GLU A 225 -28.40 -13.87 -0.81
#